data_AF-S8CIM2-F1
#
_entry.id   AF-S8CIM2-F1
#
_cell.length_a   1.000
_cell.length_b   1.000
_cell.length_c   1.000
_cell.angle_alpha   90.00
_cell.angle_beta   90.00
_cell.angle_gamma   90.00
#
_symmetry.space_group_name_H-M   'P 1'
#
loop_
_entity.id
_entity.type
_entity.pdbx_description
1 polymer ?
#
loop_
_entity_poly.entity_id
_entity_poly.type
_entity_poly.pdbx_seq_one_letter_code
_entity_poly.pdbx_strand_id
1 'polypeptide(L)'
;KKQDYQFCEICRLNHNQGNRHKYFPAHKSAVSGLLTRFRSKLDDVRFFLKYPKAFRPENAQENGFWCLFCNRNVLELGPTDASGNVIEHLASVEHWKKVKEFMWKHGPGMEGADVFRISELDFEKWGKKLESIKNNNTSVKRVANGPLIGPVNDIHNELSAEFTANIHEPLVFNTPNSVVPLRAYTNE
;
A
#
# COMPACT_ATOMS: atom_id res chain seq x y z
N LYS A 1 19.80 -19.93 -40.55
CA LYS A 1 18.67 -19.09 -40.08
C LYS A 1 19.09 -18.42 -38.78
N LYS A 2 19.13 -17.07 -38.74
CA LYS A 2 19.37 -16.31 -37.49
C LYS A 2 18.14 -16.50 -36.60
N GLN A 3 18.32 -17.10 -35.42
CA GLN A 3 17.21 -17.24 -34.48
C GLN A 3 17.00 -15.88 -33.81
N ASP A 4 15.80 -15.32 -33.98
CA ASP A 4 15.43 -14.07 -33.35
C ASP A 4 15.09 -14.34 -31.88
N TYR A 5 15.89 -13.80 -30.97
CA TYR A 5 15.70 -13.93 -29.54
C TYR A 5 14.85 -12.77 -29.03
N GLN A 6 13.87 -13.10 -28.19
CA GLN A 6 12.98 -12.14 -27.56
C GLN A 6 13.06 -12.28 -26.04
N PHE A 7 13.04 -11.15 -25.34
CA PHE A 7 12.99 -11.12 -23.88
C PHE A 7 11.55 -11.18 -23.40
N CYS A 8 11.26 -12.07 -22.45
CA CYS A 8 9.98 -12.13 -21.76
C CYS A 8 10.11 -11.48 -20.37
N GLU A 9 9.37 -10.39 -20.13
CA GLU A 9 9.39 -9.66 -18.86
C GLU A 9 8.80 -10.45 -17.68
N ILE A 10 7.88 -11.39 -17.96
CA ILE A 10 7.27 -12.25 -16.95
C ILE A 10 8.24 -13.34 -16.49
N CYS A 11 8.86 -14.02 -17.46
CA CYS A 11 9.79 -15.11 -17.20
C CYS A 11 11.22 -14.63 -16.92
N ARG A 12 11.50 -13.34 -17.17
CA ARG A 12 12.82 -12.70 -17.05
C ARG A 12 13.94 -13.46 -17.76
N LEU A 13 13.63 -13.95 -18.97
CA LEU A 13 14.56 -14.74 -19.78
C LEU A 13 14.47 -14.38 -21.27
N ASN A 14 15.58 -14.56 -21.97
CA ASN A 14 15.63 -14.49 -23.43
C ASN A 14 15.30 -15.86 -24.02
N HIS A 15 14.39 -15.92 -25.00
CA HIS A 15 14.00 -17.14 -25.68
C HIS A 15 13.85 -16.92 -27.19
N ASN A 16 14.02 -17.98 -27.98
CA ASN A 16 13.79 -18.02 -29.43
C ASN A 16 12.41 -18.61 -29.80
N GLN A 17 11.50 -18.74 -28.82
CA GLN A 17 10.23 -19.45 -28.96
C GLN A 17 9.09 -18.59 -29.56
N GLY A 18 9.36 -17.30 -29.80
CA GLY A 18 8.40 -16.31 -30.28
C GLY A 18 7.12 -16.25 -29.45
N ASN A 19 6.01 -15.90 -30.11
CA ASN A 19 4.69 -15.75 -29.45
C ASN A 19 4.13 -17.03 -28.83
N ARG A 20 4.68 -18.21 -29.14
CA ARG A 20 4.23 -19.48 -28.52
C ARG A 20 4.67 -19.61 -27.07
N HIS A 21 5.69 -18.85 -26.65
CA HIS A 21 6.23 -18.89 -25.30
C HIS A 21 5.16 -18.72 -24.21
N LYS A 22 4.19 -17.82 -24.44
CA LYS A 22 3.12 -17.50 -23.48
C LYS A 22 2.21 -18.68 -23.14
N TYR A 23 2.20 -19.74 -23.95
CA TYR A 23 1.36 -20.92 -23.72
C TYR A 23 2.07 -22.03 -22.93
N PHE A 24 3.39 -21.92 -22.71
CA PHE A 24 4.13 -22.94 -21.97
C PHE A 24 3.77 -22.96 -20.48
N PRO A 25 3.81 -24.14 -19.83
CA PRO A 25 3.50 -24.27 -18.41
C PRO A 25 4.36 -23.37 -17.52
N ALA A 26 5.65 -23.22 -17.84
CA ALA A 26 6.56 -22.35 -17.09
C ALA A 26 6.11 -20.88 -17.10
N HIS A 27 5.73 -20.36 -18.28
CA HIS A 27 5.20 -18.99 -18.39
C HIS A 27 3.88 -18.82 -17.64
N LYS A 28 2.96 -19.77 -17.80
CA LYS A 28 1.66 -19.75 -17.08
C LYS A 28 1.86 -19.75 -15.56
N SER A 29 2.80 -20.56 -15.07
CA SER A 29 3.16 -20.60 -13.64
C SER A 29 3.76 -19.27 -13.17
N ALA A 30 4.65 -18.67 -13.95
CA ALA A 30 5.23 -17.36 -13.63
C ALA A 30 4.16 -16.25 -13.56
N VAL A 31 3.24 -16.21 -14.54
CA VAL A 31 2.10 -15.27 -14.52
C VAL A 31 1.22 -15.50 -13.29
N SER A 32 0.86 -16.76 -13.01
CA SER A 32 0.04 -17.11 -11.84
C SER A 32 0.69 -16.69 -10.52
N GLY A 33 2.01 -16.90 -10.39
CA GLY A 33 2.78 -16.46 -9.22
C GLY A 33 2.79 -14.94 -9.05
N LEU A 34 2.98 -14.19 -10.13
CA LEU A 34 2.92 -12.72 -10.11
C LEU A 34 1.54 -12.20 -9.69
N LEU A 35 0.48 -12.75 -10.29
CA LEU A 35 -0.89 -12.38 -9.98
C LEU A 35 -1.27 -12.72 -8.53
N THR A 36 -0.84 -13.89 -8.04
CA THR A 36 -1.07 -14.29 -6.64
C THR A 36 -0.42 -13.32 -5.67
N ARG A 37 0.85 -12.96 -5.90
CA ARG A 37 1.56 -11.98 -5.06
C ARG A 37 0.90 -10.61 -5.09
N PHE A 38 0.46 -10.16 -6.27
CA PHE A 38 -0.22 -8.89 -6.39
C PHE A 38 -1.58 -8.90 -5.68
N ARG A 39 -2.33 -10.00 -5.78
CA ARG A 39 -3.59 -10.18 -5.05
C ARG A 39 -3.39 -10.09 -3.54
N SER A 40 -2.38 -10.75 -2.98
CA SER A 40 -2.10 -10.65 -1.54
C SER A 40 -1.88 -9.19 -1.10
N LYS A 41 -1.11 -8.41 -1.87
CA LYS A 41 -0.92 -6.98 -1.60
C LYS A 41 -2.22 -6.18 -1.72
N LEU A 42 -3.09 -6.52 -2.67
CA LEU A 42 -4.40 -5.88 -2.80
C LEU A 42 -5.33 -6.21 -1.64
N ASP A 43 -5.25 -7.42 -1.08
CA ASP A 43 -6.05 -7.79 0.08
C ASP A 43 -5.66 -6.95 1.30
N ASP A 44 -4.38 -6.58 1.44
CA ASP A 44 -3.92 -5.58 2.44
C ASP A 44 -4.57 -4.21 2.18
N VAL A 45 -4.62 -3.74 0.92
CA VAL A 45 -5.30 -2.48 0.56
C VAL A 45 -6.80 -2.55 0.87
N ARG A 46 -7.45 -3.68 0.56
CA ARG A 46 -8.87 -3.89 0.86
C ARG A 46 -9.16 -3.93 2.35
N PHE A 47 -8.20 -4.34 3.17
CA PHE A 47 -8.33 -4.21 4.62
C PHE A 47 -8.46 -2.74 5.03
N PHE A 48 -7.69 -1.83 4.43
CA PHE A 48 -7.81 -0.39 4.68
C PHE A 48 -9.12 0.23 4.16
N LEU A 49 -9.73 -0.32 3.11
CA LEU A 49 -11.11 0.06 2.73
C LEU A 49 -12.10 -0.18 3.88
N LYS A 50 -11.93 -1.29 4.61
CA LYS A 50 -12.79 -1.65 5.74
C LYS A 50 -12.42 -0.87 7.00
N TYR A 51 -11.15 -0.53 7.22
CA TYR A 51 -10.70 0.14 8.43
C TYR A 51 -9.77 1.31 8.07
N PRO A 52 -10.34 2.48 7.72
CA PRO A 52 -9.52 3.66 7.44
C PRO A 52 -8.81 4.07 8.73
N LYS A 53 -7.48 4.03 8.73
CA LYS A 53 -6.64 4.44 9.88
C LYS A 53 -5.67 5.51 9.43
N ALA A 54 -5.79 6.73 9.94
CA ALA A 54 -4.84 7.81 9.63
C ALA A 54 -3.39 7.33 9.80
N PHE A 55 -2.59 7.43 8.73
CA PHE A 55 -1.17 7.14 8.79
C PHE A 55 -0.43 8.37 9.34
N ARG A 56 0.63 8.09 10.12
CA ARG A 56 1.61 9.12 10.50
C ARG A 56 2.38 9.56 9.25
N PRO A 57 2.49 10.87 8.97
CA PRO A 57 3.14 11.38 7.77
C PRO A 57 4.63 11.01 7.69
N GLU A 58 5.26 10.72 8.84
CA GLU A 58 6.65 10.25 8.91
C GLU A 58 6.89 8.94 8.13
N ASN A 59 5.86 8.12 7.89
CA ASN A 59 5.97 6.82 7.20
C ASN A 59 5.46 6.85 5.74
N ALA A 60 5.13 8.03 5.19
CA ALA A 60 4.48 8.15 3.88
C ALA A 60 5.35 7.67 2.70
N GLN A 61 6.67 7.85 2.78
CA GLN A 61 7.61 7.35 1.76
C GLN A 61 7.79 5.83 1.81
N GLU A 62 7.63 5.21 2.99
CA GLU A 62 7.77 3.77 3.19
C GLU A 62 6.52 2.99 2.77
N ASN A 63 5.37 3.67 2.64
CA ASN A 63 4.07 3.07 2.32
C ASN A 63 3.74 3.01 0.80
N GLY A 64 4.74 3.09 -0.07
CA GLY A 64 4.51 3.02 -1.52
C GLY A 64 3.94 1.67 -1.99
N PHE A 65 2.90 1.71 -2.80
CA PHE A 65 2.32 0.53 -3.45
C PHE A 65 2.87 0.36 -4.88
N TRP A 66 3.64 -0.69 -5.11
CA TRP A 66 4.06 -1.04 -6.47
C TRP A 66 2.92 -1.69 -7.26
N CYS A 67 2.41 -0.99 -8.26
CA CYS A 67 1.41 -1.54 -9.18
C CYS A 67 2.08 -2.33 -10.30
N LEU A 68 1.86 -3.66 -10.32
CA LEU A 68 2.36 -4.55 -11.37
C LEU A 68 1.85 -4.15 -12.77
N PHE A 69 0.57 -3.81 -12.88
CA PHE A 69 -0.07 -3.54 -14.16
C PHE A 69 0.34 -2.19 -14.76
N CYS A 70 0.54 -1.19 -13.91
CA CYS A 70 0.95 0.15 -14.32
C CYS A 70 2.48 0.34 -14.30
N ASN A 71 3.23 -0.65 -13.81
CA ASN A 71 4.68 -0.63 -13.69
C ASN A 71 5.21 0.64 -13.00
N ARG A 72 4.56 1.07 -11.92
CA ARG A 72 4.89 2.29 -11.19
C ARG A 72 4.68 2.13 -9.70
N ASN A 73 5.45 2.88 -8.91
CA ASN A 73 5.19 3.03 -7.49
C ASN A 73 4.11 4.09 -7.28
N VAL A 74 3.06 3.76 -6.52
CA VAL A 74 1.99 4.67 -6.14
C VAL A 74 2.28 5.09 -4.70
N LEU A 75 2.76 6.31 -4.54
CA LEU A 75 3.16 6.84 -3.25
C LEU A 75 1.94 7.37 -2.49
N GLU A 76 1.88 7.07 -1.20
CA GLU A 76 0.91 7.63 -0.26
C GLU A 76 1.32 9.04 0.17
N LEU A 77 1.52 9.93 -0.81
CA LEU A 77 1.80 11.34 -0.57
C LEU A 77 0.47 12.10 -0.54
N GLY A 78 -0.15 12.17 0.64
CA GLY A 78 -1.36 12.96 0.87
C GLY A 78 -1.51 13.35 2.35
N PRO A 79 -1.92 14.58 2.67
CA PRO A 79 -2.01 15.04 4.05
C PRO A 79 -3.14 14.30 4.78
N THR A 80 -2.81 13.69 5.92
CA THR A 80 -3.73 13.19 6.97
C THR A 80 -4.70 12.02 6.65
N ASP A 81 -4.97 11.68 5.39
CA ASP A 81 -5.92 10.60 5.05
C ASP A 81 -5.22 9.33 4.53
N ALA A 82 -5.59 8.21 5.14
CA ALA A 82 -4.94 6.92 4.93
C ALA A 82 -5.24 6.30 3.57
N SER A 83 -4.21 5.84 2.90
CA SER A 83 -4.27 5.03 1.68
C SER A 83 -5.07 5.58 0.48
N GLY A 84 -5.36 6.89 0.47
CA GLY A 84 -6.23 7.50 -0.54
C GLY A 84 -5.68 7.37 -1.96
N ASN A 85 -4.38 7.60 -2.14
CA ASN A 85 -3.77 7.60 -3.47
C ASN A 85 -3.76 6.21 -4.11
N VAL A 86 -3.54 5.16 -3.30
CA VAL A 86 -3.53 3.78 -3.78
C VAL A 86 -4.95 3.30 -4.07
N ILE A 87 -5.92 3.64 -3.22
CA ILE A 87 -7.32 3.30 -3.42
C ILE A 87 -7.87 3.97 -4.68
N GLU A 88 -7.64 5.26 -4.86
CA GLU A 88 -8.00 6.01 -6.07
C GLU A 88 -7.36 5.42 -7.32
N HIS A 89 -6.05 5.11 -7.25
CA HIS A 89 -5.35 4.48 -8.37
C HIS A 89 -6.00 3.15 -8.77
N LEU A 90 -6.29 2.28 -7.81
CA LEU A 90 -6.86 0.95 -8.07
C LEU A 90 -8.33 0.98 -8.51
N ALA A 91 -9.04 2.08 -8.22
CA ALA A 91 -10.40 2.34 -8.72
C ALA A 91 -10.42 3.04 -10.11
N SER A 92 -9.28 3.59 -10.55
CA SER A 92 -9.21 4.36 -11.80
C SER A 92 -9.48 3.54 -13.06
N VAL A 93 -10.06 4.20 -14.06
CA VAL A 93 -10.31 3.61 -15.39
C VAL A 93 -8.98 3.29 -16.09
N GLU A 94 -7.95 4.09 -15.86
CA GLU A 94 -6.60 3.92 -16.42
C GLU A 94 -5.97 2.62 -15.92
N HIS A 95 -6.05 2.35 -14.61
CA HIS A 95 -5.60 1.08 -14.03
C HIS A 95 -6.35 -0.10 -14.64
N TRP A 96 -7.69 0.00 -14.77
CA TRP A 96 -8.47 -1.08 -15.34
C TRP A 96 -8.11 -1.38 -16.80
N LYS A 97 -7.82 -0.35 -17.62
CA LYS A 97 -7.29 -0.55 -18.98
C LYS A 97 -5.98 -1.35 -18.96
N LYS A 98 -5.06 -1.01 -18.05
CA LYS A 98 -3.76 -1.69 -17.90
C LYS A 98 -3.90 -3.14 -17.43
N VAL A 99 -4.83 -3.43 -16.54
CA VAL A 99 -5.14 -4.81 -16.13
C VAL A 99 -5.61 -5.64 -17.34
N LYS A 100 -6.56 -5.10 -18.13
CA LYS A 100 -7.06 -5.79 -19.33
C LYS A 100 -5.95 -6.05 -20.35
N GLU A 101 -5.14 -5.04 -20.65
CA GLU A 101 -3.99 -5.16 -21.55
C GLU A 101 -3.04 -6.27 -21.09
N PHE A 102 -2.71 -6.31 -19.80
CA PHE A 102 -1.83 -7.34 -19.23
C PHE A 102 -2.42 -8.74 -19.39
N MET A 103 -3.71 -8.92 -19.07
CA MET A 103 -4.37 -10.22 -19.18
C MET A 103 -4.39 -10.73 -20.61
N TRP A 104 -4.62 -9.86 -21.59
CA TRP A 104 -4.60 -10.24 -23.01
C TRP A 104 -3.19 -10.58 -23.51
N LYS A 105 -2.18 -9.85 -23.01
CA LYS A 105 -0.78 -10.01 -23.43
C LYS A 105 -0.14 -11.26 -22.83
N HIS A 106 -0.40 -11.56 -21.56
CA HIS A 106 0.34 -12.57 -20.80
C HIS A 106 -0.52 -13.68 -20.20
N GLY A 107 -1.80 -13.42 -19.93
CA GLY A 107 -2.68 -14.31 -19.18
C GLY A 107 -3.40 -15.36 -20.05
N PRO A 108 -4.05 -16.34 -19.40
CA PRO A 108 -4.89 -17.33 -20.08
C PRO A 108 -6.26 -16.76 -20.52
N GLY A 109 -6.61 -15.53 -20.14
CA GLY A 109 -7.91 -14.92 -20.44
C GLY A 109 -8.25 -13.79 -19.46
N MET A 110 -9.47 -13.24 -19.60
CA MET A 110 -10.00 -12.14 -18.78
C MET A 110 -10.71 -12.59 -17.50
N GLU A 111 -10.94 -13.89 -17.34
CA GLU A 111 -11.70 -14.44 -16.23
C GLU A 111 -11.03 -14.09 -14.89
N GLY A 112 -11.82 -13.50 -13.98
CA GLY A 112 -11.34 -13.08 -12.67
C GLY A 112 -10.45 -11.84 -12.67
N ALA A 113 -10.28 -11.12 -13.80
CA ALA A 113 -9.46 -9.91 -13.82
C ALA A 113 -9.98 -8.79 -12.88
N ASP A 114 -11.28 -8.76 -12.61
CA ASP A 114 -11.90 -7.79 -11.69
C ASP A 114 -11.37 -7.89 -10.25
N VAL A 115 -10.77 -9.03 -9.85
CA VAL A 115 -10.15 -9.14 -8.51
C VAL A 115 -8.93 -8.24 -8.35
N PHE A 116 -8.41 -7.65 -9.43
CA PHE A 116 -7.24 -6.79 -9.43
C PHE A 116 -7.55 -5.29 -9.42
N ARG A 117 -8.83 -4.91 -9.27
CA ARG A 117 -9.28 -3.53 -9.10
C ARG A 117 -10.07 -3.35 -7.81
N ILE A 118 -10.29 -2.08 -7.45
CA ILE A 118 -11.33 -1.69 -6.49
C ILE A 118 -12.56 -1.32 -7.31
N SER A 119 -13.73 -1.83 -6.92
CA SER A 119 -14.97 -1.51 -7.63
C SER A 119 -15.40 -0.07 -7.30
N GLU A 120 -16.12 0.57 -8.23
CA GLU A 120 -16.69 1.90 -7.99
C GLU A 120 -17.58 1.90 -6.74
N LEU A 121 -18.38 0.85 -6.54
CA LEU A 121 -19.20 0.66 -5.35
C LEU A 121 -18.37 0.62 -4.05
N ASP A 122 -17.24 -0.09 -4.04
CA ASP A 122 -16.37 -0.16 -2.86
C ASP A 122 -15.65 1.17 -2.61
N PHE A 123 -15.28 1.87 -3.69
CA PHE A 123 -14.68 3.20 -3.63
C PHE A 123 -15.65 4.23 -3.04
N GLU A 124 -16.91 4.26 -3.49
CA GLU A 124 -17.95 5.14 -2.95
C GLU A 124 -18.25 4.86 -1.46
N LYS A 125 -18.34 3.58 -1.09
CA LYS A 125 -18.53 3.18 0.32
C LYS A 125 -17.39 3.66 1.20
N TRP A 126 -16.16 3.56 0.72
CA TRP A 126 -14.98 4.04 1.42
C TRP A 126 -15.02 5.57 1.59
N GLY A 127 -15.37 6.33 0.54
CA GLY A 127 -15.53 7.78 0.61
C GLY A 127 -16.54 8.22 1.69
N LYS A 128 -17.75 7.64 1.68
CA LYS A 128 -18.79 7.91 2.70
C LYS A 128 -18.32 7.58 4.12
N LYS A 129 -17.51 6.51 4.27
CA LYS A 129 -16.94 6.13 5.56
C LYS A 129 -15.93 7.16 6.06
N LEU A 130 -15.08 7.69 5.19
CA LEU A 130 -14.16 8.78 5.55
C LEU A 130 -14.91 10.04 6.00
N GLU A 131 -15.95 10.44 5.27
CA GLU A 131 -16.78 11.60 5.64
C GLU A 131 -17.41 11.41 7.02
N SER A 132 -17.93 10.21 7.30
CA SER A 132 -18.53 9.87 8.60
C SER A 132 -17.50 9.98 9.74
N ILE A 133 -16.27 9.50 9.54
CA ILE A 133 -15.19 9.59 10.53
C ILE A 133 -14.81 11.07 10.78
N LYS A 134 -14.69 11.88 9.72
CA LYS A 134 -14.38 13.31 9.82
C LYS A 134 -15.45 14.07 10.61
N ASN A 135 -16.73 13.77 10.36
CA ASN A 135 -17.85 14.40 11.06
C ASN A 135 -17.89 14.04 12.55
N ASN A 136 -17.65 12.77 12.90
CA ASN A 136 -17.59 12.33 14.30
C ASN A 136 -16.43 12.98 15.07
N ASN A 137 -15.24 13.04 14.48
CA ASN A 137 -14.08 13.73 15.09
C ASN A 137 -14.33 15.24 15.28
N THR A 138 -15.09 15.86 14.38
CA THR A 138 -15.48 17.28 14.47
C THR A 138 -16.55 17.53 15.55
N SER A 139 -17.42 16.56 15.83
CA SER A 139 -18.36 16.63 16.96
C SER A 139 -17.66 16.45 18.30
N VAL A 140 -16.71 15.50 18.43
CA VAL A 140 -15.94 15.31 19.67
C VAL A 140 -15.08 16.54 19.99
N LYS A 141 -14.45 17.17 18.99
CA LYS A 141 -13.71 18.43 19.16
C LYS A 141 -14.58 19.61 19.61
N ARG A 142 -15.88 19.62 19.31
CA ARG A 142 -16.80 20.69 19.75
C ARG A 142 -17.27 20.52 21.19
N VAL A 143 -17.33 19.29 21.70
CA VAL A 143 -17.73 19.01 23.10
C VAL A 143 -16.59 19.31 24.08
N ALA A 144 -15.33 19.28 23.64
CA ALA A 144 -14.17 19.59 24.47
C ALA A 144 -13.94 21.09 24.77
N ASN A 145 -14.72 22.00 24.17
CA ASN A 145 -14.56 23.46 24.31
C ASN A 145 -15.62 24.12 25.24
N GLY A 146 -16.17 23.39 26.21
CA GLY A 146 -17.07 23.94 27.24
C GLY A 146 -16.31 24.50 28.46
N PRO A 147 -16.81 25.51 29.18
CA PRO A 147 -16.11 26.08 30.35
C PRO A 147 -16.00 25.05 31.48
N LEU A 148 -14.79 24.86 31.98
CA LEU A 148 -14.46 24.00 33.11
C LEU A 148 -15.01 24.62 34.41
N ILE A 149 -16.05 24.02 35.02
CA ILE A 149 -16.47 24.34 36.39
C ILE A 149 -16.70 23.03 37.16
N GLY A 150 -15.86 22.80 38.18
CA GLY A 150 -16.19 22.01 39.37
C GLY A 150 -15.50 20.64 39.51
N PRO A 151 -14.87 20.34 40.65
CA PRO A 151 -14.21 19.06 40.90
C PRO A 151 -15.25 18.02 41.36
N VAL A 152 -15.32 16.88 40.68
CA VAL A 152 -16.03 15.69 41.17
C VAL A 152 -15.06 14.52 41.09
N ASN A 153 -14.65 14.06 42.25
CA ASN A 153 -13.94 12.81 42.45
C ASN A 153 -14.89 11.68 42.07
N ASP A 154 -14.59 10.91 41.03
CA ASP A 154 -15.01 9.52 40.91
C ASP A 154 -14.00 8.77 40.05
N ILE A 155 -13.31 7.81 40.68
CA ILE A 155 -12.31 6.94 40.09
C ILE A 155 -13.06 5.74 39.54
N HIS A 156 -13.32 5.64 38.23
CA HIS A 156 -13.43 4.35 37.54
C HIS A 156 -13.24 4.48 36.02
N ASN A 157 -12.18 3.80 35.57
CA ASN A 157 -11.99 3.12 34.29
C ASN A 157 -11.58 3.89 33.02
N GLU A 158 -10.58 3.27 32.37
CA GLU A 158 -10.16 3.35 30.97
C GLU A 158 -9.14 4.43 30.55
N LEU A 159 -7.90 3.96 30.28
CA LEU A 159 -6.79 4.74 29.74
C LEU A 159 -7.13 5.33 28.36
N SER A 160 -7.49 6.60 28.31
CA SER A 160 -7.20 7.46 27.16
C SER A 160 -5.84 8.11 27.36
N ALA A 161 -4.81 7.60 26.67
CA ALA A 161 -3.50 8.27 26.63
C ALA A 161 -3.60 9.52 25.75
N GLU A 162 -3.93 10.65 26.36
CA GLU A 162 -3.69 11.98 25.79
C GLU A 162 -2.22 12.32 25.94
N PHE A 163 -1.47 12.42 24.82
CA PHE A 163 -0.12 12.96 24.85
C PHE A 163 -0.15 14.42 24.39
N THR A 164 -0.24 15.34 25.35
CA THR A 164 0.04 16.75 25.14
C THR A 164 1.55 16.93 25.08
N ALA A 165 2.07 17.18 23.88
CA ALA A 165 3.47 17.56 23.71
C ALA A 165 3.65 19.01 24.16
N ASN A 166 4.03 19.21 25.44
CA ASN A 166 4.65 20.45 25.88
C ASN A 166 6.12 20.44 25.45
N ILE A 167 6.52 21.52 24.79
CA ILE A 167 7.87 21.78 24.30
C ILE A 167 8.77 22.08 25.49
N HIS A 168 9.82 21.27 25.68
CA HIS A 168 11.03 21.66 26.41
C HIS A 168 12.26 21.12 25.68
N GLU A 169 13.07 22.06 25.19
CA GLU A 169 14.53 22.15 24.94
C GLU A 169 15.41 20.87 24.86
N PRO A 170 16.50 20.91 24.06
CA PRO A 170 17.12 19.73 23.47
C PRO A 170 18.06 19.01 24.44
N LEU A 171 17.88 17.70 24.57
CA LEU A 171 18.84 16.84 25.25
C LEU A 171 19.96 16.42 24.28
N VAL A 172 21.15 16.88 24.63
CA VAL A 172 22.46 16.57 24.04
C VAL A 172 22.69 15.05 24.04
N PHE A 173 22.91 14.48 22.86
CA PHE A 173 23.32 13.07 22.72
C PHE A 173 24.81 12.92 23.03
N ASN A 174 25.13 12.37 24.19
CA ASN A 174 26.44 11.76 24.44
C ASN A 174 26.46 10.38 23.79
N THR A 175 27.15 10.27 22.66
CA THR A 175 27.54 8.98 22.06
C THR A 175 28.78 8.42 22.75
N PRO A 176 28.82 7.10 22.97
CA PRO A 176 30.06 6.35 22.86
C PRO A 176 29.99 5.42 21.66
N ASN A 177 30.86 5.68 20.69
CA ASN A 177 31.22 4.77 19.61
C ASN A 177 31.52 3.37 20.14
N SER A 178 30.97 2.34 19.50
CA SER A 178 31.71 1.09 19.27
C SER A 178 31.14 0.37 18.05
N VAL A 179 31.66 0.74 16.88
CA VAL A 179 31.53 -0.05 15.65
C VAL A 179 32.73 -1.00 15.63
N VAL A 180 32.49 -2.30 15.49
CA VAL A 180 33.54 -3.27 15.18
C VAL A 180 33.32 -3.76 13.74
N PRO A 181 34.31 -3.63 12.84
CA PRO A 181 34.19 -4.12 11.47
C PRO A 181 34.31 -5.65 11.40
N LEU A 182 33.45 -6.28 10.59
CA LEU A 182 33.60 -7.68 10.19
C LEU A 182 34.83 -7.83 9.30
N ARG A 183 35.83 -8.60 9.74
CA ARG A 183 37.04 -8.90 8.97
C ARG A 183 36.72 -10.04 8.00
N ALA A 184 36.79 -9.75 6.70
CA ALA A 184 36.77 -10.77 5.67
C ALA A 184 38.13 -11.49 5.65
N TYR A 185 38.14 -12.80 5.87
CA TYR A 185 39.28 -13.65 5.56
C TYR A 185 39.05 -14.26 4.19
N THR A 186 39.78 -13.77 3.19
CA THR A 186 40.08 -14.49 1.96
C THR A 186 41.43 -15.19 2.15
N ASN A 187 41.43 -16.52 2.08
CA ASN A 187 42.66 -17.28 1.85
C ASN A 187 42.59 -17.84 0.43
N GLU A 188 43.66 -17.58 -0.31
CA GLU A 188 44.07 -18.21 -1.58
C GLU A 188 44.18 -19.72 -1.48
#